data_AF-A0A926A4S3-F1
#
_entry.id   AF-A0A926A4S3-F1
#
_cell.length_a   1.000
_cell.length_b   1.000
_cell.length_c   1.000
_cell.angle_alpha   90.00
_cell.angle_beta   90.00
_cell.angle_gamma   90.00
#
_symmetry.space_group_name_H-M   'P 1'
#
loop_
_entity.id
_entity.type
_entity.pdbx_description
1 polymer ?
#
loop_
_entity_poly.entity_id
_entity_poly.type
_entity_poly.pdbx_seq_one_letter_code
_entity_poly.pdbx_strand_id
1 'polypeptide(L)'
;MLRLWPSGPATELDDAALAAHYDYPADLARPFVRVNFVASLDGAVSVDGRSGGLGTDADKRVFGLLRELAEVVLVGAGTARAEDYRGARKNTRGRGTPPPVVVVTGSADLDPTARLFTDTVTPPIVLTVAAAPADRRERLAAAG
;
A
#
# COMPACT_ATOMS: atom_id res chain seq x y z
N MET A 1 -10.71 -0.12 -18.78
CA MET A 1 -11.53 -0.66 -17.66
C MET A 1 -12.96 -0.20 -17.90
N LEU A 2 -13.98 -1.04 -17.71
CA LEU A 2 -15.37 -0.65 -18.01
C LEU A 2 -16.12 -0.22 -16.75
N ARG A 3 -16.89 0.87 -16.85
CA ARG A 3 -17.87 1.27 -15.83
C ARG A 3 -19.19 0.55 -16.08
N LEU A 4 -19.64 -0.25 -15.11
CA LEU A 4 -20.92 -1.00 -15.17
C LEU A 4 -22.03 -0.39 -14.29
N TRP A 5 -21.69 0.56 -13.41
CA TRP A 5 -22.61 1.25 -12.51
C TRP A 5 -22.28 2.75 -12.42
N PRO A 6 -23.26 3.67 -12.29
CA PRO A 6 -24.72 3.45 -12.29
C PRO A 6 -25.25 2.90 -13.62
N SER A 7 -26.46 2.32 -13.60
CA SER A 7 -27.06 1.63 -14.74
C SER A 7 -27.12 2.50 -16.01
N GLY A 8 -26.61 1.96 -17.11
CA GLY A 8 -26.45 2.64 -18.40
C GLY A 8 -25.54 1.83 -19.34
N PRO A 9 -25.25 2.31 -20.55
CA PRO A 9 -24.30 1.64 -21.44
C PRO A 9 -22.92 1.57 -20.79
N ALA A 10 -22.28 0.40 -20.87
CA ALA A 10 -20.92 0.21 -20.36
C ALA A 10 -19.99 1.21 -21.05
N THR A 11 -19.32 2.05 -20.26
CA THR A 11 -18.43 3.09 -20.76
C THR A 11 -16.99 2.75 -20.38
N GLU A 12 -16.05 2.94 -21.30
CA GLU A 12 -14.64 2.78 -20.97
C GLU A 12 -14.16 3.94 -20.09
N LEU A 13 -13.45 3.60 -19.01
CA LEU A 13 -12.75 4.53 -18.15
C LEU A 13 -11.29 4.61 -18.57
N ASP A 14 -10.86 5.81 -18.93
CA ASP A 14 -9.44 6.15 -18.99
C ASP A 14 -8.86 6.33 -17.57
N ASP A 15 -7.55 6.56 -17.48
CA ASP A 15 -6.87 6.69 -16.19
C ASP A 15 -7.28 7.96 -15.41
N ALA A 16 -7.66 9.03 -16.10
CA ALA A 16 -8.08 10.27 -15.46
C ALA A 16 -9.48 10.12 -14.84
N ALA A 17 -10.42 9.54 -15.57
CA ALA A 17 -11.76 9.21 -15.11
C ALA A 17 -11.72 8.18 -13.97
N LEU A 18 -10.86 7.15 -14.07
CA LEU A 18 -10.68 6.19 -13.00
C LEU A 18 -10.10 6.85 -11.73
N ALA A 19 -9.10 7.72 -11.87
CA ALA A 19 -8.52 8.46 -10.76
C ALA A 19 -9.56 9.34 -10.05
N ALA A 20 -10.42 10.04 -10.79
CA ALA A 20 -11.48 10.89 -10.23
C ALA A 20 -12.45 10.10 -9.34
N HIS A 21 -12.73 8.83 -9.65
CA HIS A 21 -13.58 7.97 -8.81
C HIS A 21 -12.94 7.61 -7.46
N TYR A 22 -11.62 7.70 -7.36
CA TYR A 22 -10.85 7.36 -6.17
C TYR A 22 -10.12 8.58 -5.60
N ASP A 23 -10.52 9.80 -5.95
CA ASP A 23 -9.82 10.97 -5.45
C ASP A 23 -10.04 11.13 -3.94
N TYR A 24 -9.12 11.83 -3.29
CA TYR A 24 -9.34 12.26 -1.91
C TYR A 24 -10.21 13.52 -1.91
N PRO A 25 -10.97 13.78 -0.83
CA PRO A 25 -11.66 15.07 -0.68
C PRO A 25 -10.66 16.23 -0.78
N ALA A 26 -11.02 17.32 -1.46
CA ALA A 26 -10.13 18.47 -1.66
C ALA A 26 -9.76 19.16 -0.34
N ASP A 27 -10.74 19.32 0.56
CA ASP A 27 -10.60 20.09 1.80
C ASP A 27 -10.49 19.18 3.04
N LEU A 28 -9.40 18.43 3.14
CA LEU A 28 -9.15 17.56 4.30
C LEU A 28 -8.77 18.37 5.55
N ALA A 29 -9.67 18.43 6.53
CA ALA A 29 -9.38 19.00 7.86
C ALA A 29 -8.63 18.03 8.80
N ARG A 30 -8.55 16.75 8.44
CA ARG A 30 -7.91 15.66 9.21
C ARG A 30 -7.37 14.57 8.27
N PRO A 31 -6.45 13.71 8.72
CA PRO A 31 -6.00 12.58 7.91
C PRO A 31 -7.18 11.70 7.45
N PHE A 32 -7.17 11.36 6.16
CA PHE A 32 -8.11 10.41 5.56
C PHE A 32 -7.43 9.05 5.42
N VAL A 33 -8.08 8.00 5.93
CA VAL A 33 -7.57 6.63 5.81
C VAL A 33 -8.46 5.87 4.85
N ARG A 34 -7.88 5.40 3.74
CA ARG A 34 -8.51 4.45 2.82
C ARG A 34 -7.97 3.06 3.08
N VAL A 35 -8.86 2.08 3.08
CA VAL A 35 -8.54 0.67 3.15
C VAL A 35 -8.81 0.04 1.79
N ASN A 36 -7.83 -0.70 1.25
CA ASN A 36 -7.96 -1.43 -0.01
C ASN A 36 -7.62 -2.90 0.20
N PHE A 37 -8.53 -3.79 -0.17
CA PHE A 37 -8.43 -5.23 0.02
C PHE A 37 -9.09 -5.96 -1.14
N VAL A 38 -8.60 -7.18 -1.42
CA VAL A 38 -9.27 -8.16 -2.27
C VAL A 38 -9.65 -9.36 -1.40
N ALA A 39 -10.82 -9.93 -1.67
CA ALA A 39 -11.29 -11.15 -1.02
C ALA A 39 -12.00 -12.03 -2.06
N SER A 40 -11.97 -13.34 -1.85
CA SER A 40 -12.81 -14.29 -2.58
C SER A 40 -14.29 -14.13 -2.19
N LEU A 41 -15.18 -14.79 -2.96
CA LEU A 41 -16.62 -14.74 -2.72
C LEU A 41 -17.04 -15.28 -1.34
N ASP A 42 -16.29 -16.26 -0.82
CA ASP A 42 -16.47 -16.84 0.52
C ASP A 42 -15.70 -16.09 1.61
N GLY A 43 -15.05 -14.96 1.28
CA GLY A 43 -14.42 -14.06 2.24
C GLY A 43 -12.97 -14.38 2.58
N ALA A 44 -12.32 -15.32 1.89
CA ALA A 44 -10.89 -15.57 2.06
C ALA A 44 -10.06 -14.39 1.50
N VAL A 45 -9.00 -14.03 2.21
CA VAL A 45 -8.12 -12.88 1.86
C VAL A 45 -6.78 -13.30 1.24
N SER A 46 -6.56 -14.61 1.09
CA SER A 46 -5.34 -15.15 0.49
C SER A 46 -5.57 -16.52 -0.15
N VAL A 47 -4.77 -16.82 -1.17
CA VAL A 47 -4.54 -18.16 -1.73
C VAL A 47 -3.07 -18.48 -1.51
N ASP A 48 -2.76 -19.64 -0.93
CA ASP A 48 -1.39 -20.04 -0.57
C ASP A 48 -0.64 -19.00 0.28
N GLY A 49 -1.36 -18.33 1.19
CA GLY A 49 -0.81 -17.35 2.12
C GLY A 49 -0.53 -15.96 1.53
N ARG A 50 -0.89 -15.71 0.25
CA ARG A 50 -0.75 -14.41 -0.40
C ARG A 50 -2.04 -13.92 -1.04
N SER A 51 -2.21 -12.60 -1.13
CA SER A 51 -3.41 -12.01 -1.77
C SER A 51 -3.32 -12.02 -3.30
N GLY A 52 -2.12 -12.14 -3.88
CA GLY A 52 -1.88 -12.02 -5.31
C GLY A 52 -2.69 -13.00 -6.19
N GLY A 53 -3.03 -14.17 -5.66
CA GLY A 53 -3.85 -15.17 -6.36
C GLY A 53 -5.34 -14.82 -6.47
N LEU A 54 -5.81 -13.83 -5.71
CA LEU A 54 -7.20 -13.35 -5.74
C LEU A 54 -7.41 -12.17 -6.71
N GLY A 55 -6.35 -11.43 -7.02
CA GLY A 55 -6.40 -10.22 -7.82
C GLY A 55 -6.47 -10.48 -9.33
N THR A 56 -7.22 -9.64 -10.03
CA THR A 56 -7.25 -9.58 -11.50
C THR A 56 -6.35 -8.45 -12.03
N ASP A 57 -6.18 -8.34 -13.34
CA ASP A 57 -5.44 -7.19 -13.91
C ASP A 57 -6.14 -5.85 -13.67
N ALA A 58 -7.48 -5.85 -13.63
CA ALA A 58 -8.25 -4.67 -13.24
C ALA A 58 -8.00 -4.29 -11.78
N ASP A 59 -7.97 -5.28 -10.87
CA ASP A 59 -7.63 -5.08 -9.46
C ASP A 59 -6.22 -4.49 -9.30
N LYS A 60 -5.22 -5.06 -9.99
CA LYS A 60 -3.84 -4.55 -9.97
C LYS A 60 -3.74 -3.11 -10.49
N ARG A 61 -4.52 -2.74 -11.50
CA ARG A 61 -4.58 -1.36 -12.01
C ARG A 61 -5.14 -0.40 -10.97
N VAL A 62 -6.23 -0.77 -10.30
CA VAL A 62 -6.80 0.02 -9.19
C VAL A 62 -5.81 0.08 -8.03
N PHE A 63 -5.24 -1.04 -7.60
CA PHE A 63 -4.24 -1.10 -6.53
C PHE A 63 -3.05 -0.17 -6.79
N GLY A 64 -2.53 -0.14 -8.01
CA GLY A 64 -1.47 0.80 -8.41
C GLY A 64 -1.91 2.26 -8.31
N LEU A 65 -3.07 2.58 -8.90
CA LEU A 65 -3.66 3.93 -8.86
C LEU A 65 -3.88 4.43 -7.43
N LEU A 66 -4.41 3.60 -6.53
CA LEU A 66 -4.65 4.00 -5.14
C LEU A 66 -3.36 4.37 -4.41
N ARG A 67 -2.24 3.70 -4.73
CA ARG A 67 -0.92 4.03 -4.19
C ARG A 67 -0.35 5.30 -4.80
N GLU A 68 -0.63 5.58 -6.07
CA GLU A 68 -0.29 6.87 -6.69
C GLU A 68 -1.07 8.03 -6.07
N LEU A 69 -2.31 7.80 -5.61
CA LEU A 69 -3.12 8.85 -4.97
C LEU A 69 -2.81 9.03 -3.48
N ALA A 70 -2.27 8.01 -2.81
CA ALA A 70 -1.98 8.07 -1.38
C ALA A 70 -0.65 8.76 -1.10
N GLU A 71 -0.65 9.72 -0.17
CA GLU A 71 0.60 10.36 0.27
C GLU A 71 1.50 9.43 1.08
N VAL A 72 0.93 8.38 1.67
CA VAL A 72 1.60 7.39 2.50
C VAL A 72 0.92 6.04 2.31
N VAL A 73 1.69 4.95 2.24
CA VAL A 73 1.14 3.58 2.20
C VAL A 73 1.41 2.87 3.52
N LEU A 74 0.36 2.59 4.28
CA LEU A 74 0.45 1.89 5.56
C LEU A 74 0.25 0.38 5.39
N VAL A 75 1.13 -0.44 5.99
CA VAL A 75 0.99 -1.90 6.03
C VAL A 75 1.39 -2.48 7.39
N GLY A 76 0.86 -3.65 7.73
CA GLY A 76 1.33 -4.41 8.88
C GLY A 76 2.61 -5.20 8.56
N ALA A 77 3.47 -5.40 9.55
CA ALA A 77 4.71 -6.17 9.39
C ALA A 77 4.50 -7.62 8.92
N GLY A 78 3.36 -8.24 9.25
CA GLY A 78 3.02 -9.58 8.75
C GLY A 78 2.87 -9.59 7.23
N THR A 79 2.08 -8.67 6.68
CA THR A 79 1.90 -8.48 5.25
C THR A 79 3.22 -8.11 4.57
N ALA A 80 3.99 -7.20 5.16
CA ALA A 80 5.27 -6.78 4.60
C ALA A 80 6.23 -7.97 4.38
N ARG A 81 6.26 -8.92 5.32
CA ARG A 81 7.06 -10.15 5.23
C ARG A 81 6.47 -11.16 4.24
N ALA A 82 5.17 -11.47 4.36
CA ALA A 82 4.53 -12.52 3.55
C ALA A 82 4.54 -12.21 2.05
N GLU A 83 4.42 -10.92 1.72
CA GLU A 83 4.34 -10.41 0.34
C GLU A 83 5.66 -9.82 -0.17
N ASP A 84 6.77 -10.00 0.55
CA ASP A 84 8.11 -9.48 0.17
C ASP A 84 8.06 -8.00 -0.25
N TYR A 85 7.53 -7.15 0.64
CA TYR A 85 7.32 -5.74 0.34
C TYR A 85 8.63 -5.03 -0.01
N ARG A 86 8.51 -4.09 -0.93
CA ARG A 86 9.56 -3.14 -1.32
C ARG A 86 8.99 -1.71 -1.32
N GLY A 87 9.84 -0.71 -1.52
CA GLY A 87 9.41 0.67 -1.70
C GLY A 87 8.40 0.85 -2.83
N ALA A 88 7.54 1.87 -2.74
CA ALA A 88 6.71 2.25 -3.88
C ALA A 88 7.61 2.70 -5.07
N ARG A 89 7.13 2.50 -6.30
CA ARG A 89 7.88 2.83 -7.53
C ARG A 89 7.30 4.00 -8.30
N LYS A 90 5.98 4.08 -8.34
CA LYS A 90 5.29 5.18 -9.02
C LYS A 90 5.21 6.38 -8.08
N ASN A 91 5.37 7.55 -8.66
CA ASN A 91 5.28 8.80 -7.93
C ASN A 91 3.87 9.01 -7.39
N THR A 92 3.79 9.62 -6.22
CA THR A 92 2.52 10.16 -5.72
C THR A 92 2.06 11.24 -6.67
N ARG A 93 0.79 11.23 -7.07
CA ARG A 93 0.21 12.25 -7.94
C ARG A 93 0.38 13.63 -7.31
N GLY A 94 0.89 14.59 -8.07
CA GLY A 94 1.23 15.93 -7.58
C GLY A 94 2.55 16.02 -6.81
N ARG A 95 3.30 14.92 -6.65
CA ARG A 95 4.66 14.89 -6.07
C ARG A 95 5.66 14.26 -7.03
N GLY A 96 6.93 14.60 -6.88
CA GLY A 96 8.02 14.05 -7.70
C GLY A 96 8.57 12.70 -7.22
N THR A 97 8.03 12.14 -6.14
CA THR A 97 8.55 10.95 -5.47
C THR A 97 7.47 9.92 -5.14
N PRO A 98 7.80 8.63 -5.05
CA PRO A 98 6.88 7.61 -4.57
C PRO A 98 6.49 7.86 -3.10
N PRO A 99 5.29 7.44 -2.67
CA PRO A 99 4.91 7.57 -1.26
C PRO A 99 5.79 6.66 -0.39
N PRO A 100 6.16 7.09 0.83
CA PRO A 100 6.81 6.21 1.79
C PRO A 100 5.89 5.04 2.14
N VAL A 101 6.48 3.86 2.32
CA VAL A 101 5.81 2.73 2.93
C VAL A 101 6.01 2.82 4.44
N VAL A 102 4.92 2.91 5.19
CA VAL A 102 4.91 2.85 6.65
C VAL A 102 4.58 1.44 7.08
N VAL A 103 5.46 0.82 7.87
CA VAL A 103 5.22 -0.50 8.46
C VAL A 103 4.90 -0.37 9.94
N VAL A 104 3.75 -0.92 10.34
CA VAL A 104 3.34 -1.01 11.75
C VAL A 104 3.75 -2.35 12.33
N THR A 105 4.43 -2.33 13.48
CA THR A 105 4.89 -3.53 14.19
C THR A 105 4.91 -3.31 15.69
N GLY A 106 4.52 -4.33 16.47
CA GLY A 106 4.66 -4.29 17.94
C GLY A 106 6.02 -4.79 18.44
N SER A 107 6.71 -5.59 17.63
CA SER A 107 7.92 -6.32 18.06
C SER A 107 9.21 -5.82 17.41
N ALA A 108 9.12 -4.87 16.46
CA ALA A 108 10.22 -4.47 15.59
C ALA A 108 10.91 -5.64 14.85
N ASP A 109 10.21 -6.77 14.69
CA ASP A 109 10.75 -7.97 14.04
C ASP A 109 10.68 -7.85 12.51
N LEU A 110 11.63 -7.11 11.96
CA LEU A 110 11.82 -6.89 10.53
C LEU A 110 13.28 -7.17 10.19
N ASP A 111 13.52 -7.80 9.04
CA ASP A 111 14.86 -8.04 8.51
C ASP A 111 15.37 -6.75 7.86
N PRO A 112 16.45 -6.11 8.38
CA PRO A 112 16.99 -4.88 7.80
C PRO A 112 17.57 -5.06 6.40
N THR A 113 17.82 -6.30 5.96
CA THR A 113 18.29 -6.61 4.60
C THR A 113 17.15 -6.80 3.60
N ALA A 114 15.90 -6.84 4.06
CA ALA A 114 14.72 -7.02 3.22
C ALA A 114 14.58 -5.88 2.19
N ARG A 115 13.91 -6.19 1.07
CA ARG A 115 13.65 -5.26 -0.03
C ARG A 115 12.89 -4.00 0.37
N LEU A 116 12.17 -4.05 1.49
CA LEU A 116 11.53 -2.89 2.09
C LEU A 116 12.55 -1.76 2.34
N PHE A 117 13.75 -2.13 2.79
CA PHE A 117 14.83 -1.20 3.14
C PHE A 117 15.87 -1.07 2.02
N THR A 118 16.12 -2.14 1.28
CA THR A 118 17.20 -2.19 0.27
C THR A 118 16.74 -1.82 -1.16
N ASP A 119 15.45 -1.93 -1.46
CA ASP A 119 14.87 -1.71 -2.79
C ASP A 119 13.78 -0.61 -2.71
N THR A 120 14.19 0.58 -2.26
CA THR A 120 13.32 1.75 -2.04
C THR A 120 13.97 3.06 -2.48
N VAL A 121 13.15 3.98 -3.01
CA VAL A 121 13.59 5.34 -3.39
C VAL A 121 13.24 6.33 -2.29
N THR A 122 12.02 6.24 -1.74
CA THR A 122 11.58 6.99 -0.58
C THR A 122 11.80 6.13 0.67
N PRO A 123 12.59 6.58 1.67
CA PRO A 123 12.84 5.80 2.87
C PRO A 123 11.54 5.32 3.53
N PRO A 124 11.42 4.04 3.92
CA PRO A 124 10.26 3.56 4.65
C PRO A 124 10.25 4.14 6.07
N ILE A 125 9.09 4.08 6.71
CA ILE A 125 8.92 4.51 8.11
C ILE A 125 8.50 3.28 8.91
N VAL A 126 9.19 2.98 10.01
CA VAL A 126 8.77 1.93 10.93
C VAL A 126 8.07 2.55 12.14
N LEU A 127 6.77 2.30 12.26
CA LEU A 127 5.99 2.67 13.44
C LEU A 127 5.97 1.48 14.40
N THR A 128 6.63 1.66 15.54
CA THR A 128 6.71 0.65 16.60
C THR A 128 6.40 1.24 17.97
N VAL A 129 6.30 0.39 18.98
CA VAL A 129 6.06 0.77 20.37
C VAL A 129 7.36 0.89 21.15
N ALA A 130 7.36 1.72 22.20
CA ALA A 130 8.52 1.88 23.09
C ALA A 130 8.95 0.55 23.74
N ALA A 131 8.01 -0.37 23.95
CA ALA A 131 8.24 -1.69 24.54
C ALA A 131 8.90 -2.70 23.58
N ALA A 132 9.09 -2.38 22.30
CA ALA A 132 9.76 -3.29 21.38
C ALA A 132 11.23 -3.49 21.80
N PRO A 133 11.80 -4.71 21.65
CA PRO A 133 13.17 -5.01 22.04
C PRO A 133 14.16 -3.96 21.50
N ALA A 134 15.03 -3.44 22.37
CA ALA A 134 15.92 -2.33 22.05
C ALA A 134 16.91 -2.70 20.93
N ASP A 135 17.46 -3.91 20.98
CA ASP A 135 18.36 -4.46 19.96
C ASP A 135 17.73 -4.45 18.56
N ARG A 136 16.43 -4.78 18.45
CA ARG A 136 15.71 -4.76 17.17
C ARG A 136 15.48 -3.33 16.67
N ARG A 137 15.15 -2.41 17.56
CA ARG A 137 15.00 -0.98 17.21
C ARG A 137 16.32 -0.38 16.74
N GLU A 138 17.41 -0.68 17.44
CA GLU A 138 18.76 -0.23 17.10
C GLU A 138 19.22 -0.79 15.74
N ARG A 139 18.98 -2.08 15.49
CA ARG A 139 19.28 -2.71 14.19
C ARG A 139 18.54 -2.07 13.02
N LEU A 140 17.27 -1.69 13.22
CA LEU A 140 16.50 -1.01 12.17
C LEU A 140 16.98 0.42 11.98
N ALA A 141 17.21 1.17 13.06
CA ALA A 141 17.76 2.54 12.96
C ALA A 141 19.15 2.57 12.31
N ALA A 142 19.97 1.55 12.52
CA ALA A 142 21.28 1.43 11.87
C ALA A 142 21.20 1.10 10.37
N ALA A 143 20.05 0.63 9.88
CA ALA A 143 19.86 0.27 8.47
C ALA A 143 19.38 1.43 7.58
N GLY A 144 19.11 2.60 8.17
CA GLY A 144 18.60 3.80 7.49
C GLY A 144 17.11 4.03 7.72
#